data_AF-A0A4D4KL35-F1
#
_entry.id   AF-A0A4D4KL35-F1
#
_cell.length_a   1.000
_cell.length_b   1.000
_cell.length_c   1.000
_cell.angle_alpha   90.00
_cell.angle_beta   90.00
_cell.angle_gamma   90.00
#
_symmetry.space_group_name_H-M   'P 1'
#
loop_
_entity.id
_entity.type
_entity.pdbx_description
1 polymer ?
#
loop_
_entity_poly.entity_id
_entity_poly.type
_entity_poly.pdbx_seq_one_letter_code
_entity_poly.pdbx_strand_id
1 'polypeptide(L)'
;MQPVLEISAADDFALWPVGEHESYGYLVLNGELTPAQVGTAVMRIADCNDFEPEEEHGPCPTDPLGTFLHGLLTMSDLFAAGGFRVKT
;
A
#
# COMPACT_ATOMS: atom_id res chain seq x y z
N MET A 1 21.13 1.25 -6.35
CA MET A 1 20.01 1.87 -5.61
C MET A 1 18.89 0.86 -5.51
N GLN A 2 18.22 0.76 -4.37
CA GLN A 2 17.12 -0.20 -4.16
C GLN A 2 15.85 0.54 -3.74
N PRO A 3 14.74 0.43 -4.49
CA PRO A 3 13.49 1.04 -4.08
C PRO A 3 12.98 0.35 -2.82
N VAL A 4 12.45 1.15 -1.91
CA VAL A 4 11.88 0.71 -0.65
C VAL A 4 10.56 1.38 -0.37
N LEU A 5 9.66 0.65 0.28
CA LEU A 5 8.37 1.11 0.75
C LEU A 5 8.38 1.17 2.27
N GLU A 6 7.92 2.26 2.86
CA GLU A 6 7.71 2.36 4.30
C GLU A 6 6.55 1.46 4.73
N ILE A 7 6.81 0.63 5.75
CA ILE A 7 5.82 -0.29 6.32
C ILE A 7 5.69 -0.02 7.81
N SER A 8 4.47 -0.14 8.30
CA SER A 8 4.12 -0.14 9.73
C SER A 8 3.33 -1.40 10.05
N ALA A 9 3.15 -1.69 11.33
CA ALA A 9 2.28 -2.80 11.76
C ALA A 9 0.91 -2.72 11.07
N ALA A 10 0.48 -3.83 10.48
CA ALA A 10 -0.82 -4.00 9.85
C ALA A 10 -1.91 -4.35 10.88
N ASP A 11 -1.86 -3.75 12.07
CA ASP A 11 -2.75 -4.11 13.17
C ASP A 11 -4.20 -4.03 12.70
N ASP A 12 -4.95 -5.12 12.90
CA ASP A 12 -6.35 -5.32 12.50
C ASP A 12 -6.66 -5.40 10.98
N PHE A 13 -5.65 -5.45 10.10
CA PHE A 13 -5.89 -5.67 8.66
C PHE A 13 -6.27 -7.12 8.35
N ALA A 14 -7.44 -7.33 7.73
CA ALA A 14 -7.99 -8.67 7.47
C ALA A 14 -8.50 -8.92 6.04
N LEU A 15 -8.27 -7.99 5.11
CA LEU A 15 -8.82 -8.11 3.74
C LEU A 15 -8.08 -9.16 2.90
N TRP A 16 -6.76 -9.33 3.10
CA TRP A 16 -5.93 -10.36 2.47
C TRP A 16 -4.67 -10.68 3.29
N PRO A 17 -3.94 -11.76 2.97
CA PRO A 17 -2.70 -12.10 3.67
C PRO A 17 -1.62 -11.03 3.47
N VAL A 18 -1.06 -10.55 4.57
CA VAL A 18 0.09 -9.64 4.62
C VAL A 18 1.22 -10.30 5.42
N GLY A 19 2.46 -9.97 5.10
CA GLY A 19 3.62 -10.46 5.85
C GLY A 19 3.66 -9.87 7.26
N GLU A 20 4.28 -10.58 8.21
CA GLU A 20 4.60 -10.01 9.51
C GLU A 20 5.69 -8.94 9.36
N HIS A 21 5.56 -7.83 10.08
CA HIS A 21 6.54 -6.75 10.09
C HIS A 21 6.54 -6.00 11.42
N GLU A 22 7.71 -5.47 11.78
CA GLU A 22 7.90 -4.60 12.94
C GLU A 22 7.05 -3.33 12.85
N SER A 23 6.87 -2.63 13.98
CA SER A 23 6.03 -1.44 14.08
C SER A 23 6.41 -0.32 13.11
N TYR A 24 7.68 -0.20 12.73
CA TYR A 24 8.16 0.65 11.63
C TYR A 24 9.36 0.02 10.92
N GLY A 25 9.33 -0.01 9.58
CA GLY A 25 10.42 -0.55 8.78
C GLY A 25 10.34 -0.14 7.32
N TYR A 26 11.21 -0.75 6.49
CA TYR A 26 11.04 -0.65 5.04
C TYR A 26 11.14 -2.00 4.35
N LEU A 27 10.18 -2.25 3.47
CA LEU A 27 10.16 -3.38 2.54
C LEU A 27 10.96 -3.01 1.28
N VAL A 28 11.89 -3.87 0.87
CA VAL A 28 12.62 -3.70 -0.40
C VAL A 28 11.72 -4.16 -1.54
N LEU A 29 11.46 -3.28 -2.50
CA LEU A 29 10.67 -3.60 -3.69
C LEU A 29 11.60 -4.23 -4.74
N ASN A 30 11.53 -5.55 -4.89
CA ASN A 30 12.31 -6.29 -5.89
C ASN A 30 11.48 -7.43 -6.50
N GLY A 31 12.05 -8.16 -7.47
CA GLY A 31 11.37 -9.29 -8.11
C GLY A 31 11.28 -10.56 -7.26
N GLU A 32 11.76 -10.54 -6.02
CA GLU A 32 11.85 -11.70 -5.12
C GLU A 32 10.84 -11.62 -3.96
N LEU A 33 9.92 -10.66 -4.00
CA LEU A 33 8.86 -10.53 -3.00
C LEU A 33 8.01 -11.80 -2.92
N THR A 34 7.85 -12.31 -1.70
CA THR A 34 6.90 -13.38 -1.42
C THR A 34 5.45 -12.88 -1.60
N PRO A 35 4.46 -13.76 -1.80
CA PRO A 35 3.06 -13.36 -1.90
C PRO A 35 2.57 -12.52 -0.72
N ALA A 36 3.00 -12.84 0.51
CA ALA A 36 2.65 -12.08 1.71
C ALA A 36 3.26 -10.67 1.70
N GLN A 37 4.48 -10.51 1.21
CA GLN A 37 5.12 -9.20 1.07
C GLN A 37 4.51 -8.38 -0.07
N VAL A 38 4.09 -9.02 -1.16
CA VAL A 38 3.27 -8.36 -2.19
C VAL A 38 1.96 -7.87 -1.57
N GLY A 39 1.30 -8.70 -0.77
CA GLY A 39 0.10 -8.31 -0.02
C GLY A 39 0.33 -7.11 0.89
N THR A 40 1.44 -7.08 1.64
CA THR A 40 1.85 -5.92 2.46
C THR A 40 2.06 -4.68 1.60
N ALA A 41 2.76 -4.81 0.46
CA ALA A 41 3.02 -3.67 -0.41
C ALA A 41 1.72 -3.07 -0.96
N VAL A 42 0.82 -3.93 -1.48
CA VAL A 42 -0.48 -3.51 -1.99
C VAL A 42 -1.32 -2.87 -0.89
N MET A 43 -1.33 -3.43 0.31
CA MET A 43 -2.03 -2.85 1.47
C MET A 43 -1.53 -1.45 1.79
N ARG A 44 -0.21 -1.24 1.90
CA ARG A 44 0.35 0.09 2.22
C ARG A 44 0.12 1.09 1.09
N ILE A 45 0.17 0.66 -0.17
CA ILE A 45 -0.14 1.53 -1.31
C ILE A 45 -1.62 1.91 -1.27
N ALA A 46 -2.54 0.96 -1.09
CA ALA A 46 -3.96 1.24 -0.97
C ALA A 46 -4.26 2.22 0.18
N ASP A 47 -3.72 1.94 1.37
CA ASP A 47 -3.83 2.81 2.57
C ASP A 47 -3.31 4.23 2.32
N CYS A 48 -2.18 4.39 1.60
CA CYS A 48 -1.65 5.72 1.25
C CYS A 48 -2.55 6.49 0.27
N ASN A 49 -3.40 5.80 -0.49
CA ASN A 49 -4.28 6.40 -1.50
C ASN A 49 -5.77 6.30 -1.10
N ASP A 50 -6.08 5.96 0.16
CA ASP A 50 -7.45 5.96 0.71
C ASP A 50 -7.80 7.38 1.17
N PHE A 51 -8.12 8.25 0.21
CA PHE A 51 -8.59 9.61 0.46
C PHE A 51 -9.93 9.89 -0.23
N GLU A 52 -10.66 10.88 0.28
CA GLU A 52 -11.95 11.27 -0.28
C GLU A 52 -11.79 11.59 -1.77
N PRO A 53 -12.61 10.97 -2.65
CA PRO A 53 -12.48 11.19 -4.08
C PRO A 53 -12.78 12.65 -4.43
N GLU A 54 -11.92 13.24 -5.24
CA GLU A 54 -12.26 14.47 -5.98
C GLU A 54 -13.45 14.18 -6.91
N GLU A 55 -14.26 15.20 -7.22
CA GLU A 55 -15.53 15.05 -7.97
C GLU A 55 -15.38 14.30 -9.32
N GLU A 56 -14.17 14.26 -9.87
CA GLU A 56 -13.81 13.58 -11.11
C GLU A 56 -13.62 12.05 -11.01
N HIS A 57 -13.50 11.48 -9.80
CA HIS A 57 -13.23 10.05 -9.61
C HIS A 57 -14.49 9.18 -9.45
N GLY A 58 -15.68 9.77 -9.55
CA GLY A 58 -16.96 9.09 -9.41
C GLY A 58 -17.40 8.95 -7.94
N PRO A 59 -18.54 8.28 -7.69
CA PRO A 59 -19.10 8.16 -6.34
C PRO A 59 -18.24 7.24 -5.47
N CYS A 60 -17.92 7.70 -4.25
CA CYS A 60 -17.22 6.88 -3.26
C CYS A 60 -18.05 5.64 -2.87
N PRO A 61 -17.48 4.42 -2.89
CA PRO A 61 -18.12 3.25 -2.33
C PRO A 61 -18.42 3.42 -0.84
N THR A 62 -19.51 2.82 -0.37
CA THR A 62 -19.91 2.86 1.04
C THR A 62 -19.52 1.61 1.82
N ASP A 63 -19.10 0.54 1.15
CA ASP A 63 -18.62 -0.66 1.81
C ASP A 63 -17.12 -0.54 2.14
N PRO A 64 -16.66 -1.04 3.30
CA PRO A 64 -15.28 -0.81 3.75
C PRO A 64 -14.19 -1.28 2.78
N LEU A 65 -14.42 -2.39 2.06
CA LEU A 65 -13.47 -2.90 1.07
C LEU A 65 -13.42 -2.00 -0.17
N GLY A 66 -14.59 -1.58 -0.65
CA GLY A 66 -14.73 -0.66 -1.77
C GLY A 66 -14.07 0.68 -1.47
N THR A 67 -14.28 1.25 -0.28
CA THR A 67 -13.64 2.49 0.14
C THR A 67 -12.12 2.34 0.14
N PHE A 68 -11.60 1.31 0.81
CA PHE A 68 -10.16 1.05 0.91
C PHE A 68 -9.46 0.87 -0.45
N LEU A 69 -10.15 0.26 -1.42
CA LEU A 69 -9.61 0.01 -2.76
C LEU A 69 -9.89 1.14 -3.75
N HIS A 70 -10.69 2.14 -3.38
CA HIS A 70 -11.19 3.13 -4.34
C HIS A 70 -10.03 3.86 -5.02
N GLY A 71 -9.11 4.47 -4.25
CA GLY A 71 -7.99 5.20 -4.83
C GLY A 71 -7.07 4.31 -5.66
N LEU A 72 -6.83 3.08 -5.20
CA LEU A 72 -6.04 2.08 -5.94
C LEU A 72 -6.62 1.78 -7.33
N LEU A 73 -7.95 1.82 -7.48
CA LEU A 73 -8.66 1.45 -8.70
C LEU A 73 -8.99 2.64 -9.61
N THR A 74 -9.03 3.87 -9.09
CA THR A 74 -9.49 5.05 -9.84
C THR A 74 -8.39 6.07 -10.15
N MET A 75 -7.28 6.05 -9.43
CA MET A 75 -6.19 7.00 -9.65
C MET A 75 -5.21 6.53 -10.71
N SER A 76 -4.75 7.47 -11.54
CA SER A 76 -3.76 7.19 -12.58
C SER A 76 -2.34 7.10 -12.01
N ASP A 77 -2.05 7.95 -11.02
CA ASP A 77 -0.73 8.11 -10.42
C ASP A 77 -0.78 7.77 -8.93
N LEU A 78 -0.47 6.52 -8.60
CA LEU A 78 -0.41 6.05 -7.22
C LEU A 78 0.90 6.50 -6.55
N PHE A 79 0.82 6.88 -5.28
CA PHE A 79 1.99 7.22 -4.47
C PHE A 79 2.02 6.43 -3.16
N ALA A 80 3.19 6.30 -2.57
CA ALA A 80 3.36 5.71 -1.25
C ALA A 80 4.64 6.24 -0.59
N ALA A 81 4.66 6.26 0.75
CA ALA A 81 5.86 6.61 1.52
C ALA A 81 6.98 5.57 1.29
N GLY A 82 8.22 6.04 1.12
CA GLY A 82 9.33 5.19 0.71
C GLY A 82 10.50 5.97 0.14
N GLY A 83 11.24 5.35 -0.77
CA GLY A 83 12.36 5.99 -1.46
C GLY A 83 13.37 5.00 -2.02
N PHE A 84 14.64 5.40 -2.08
CA PHE A 84 15.73 4.55 -2.52
C PHE A 84 16.81 4.41 -1.46
N ARG A 85 17.13 3.18 -1.07
CA ARG A 85 18.34 2.88 -0.30
C ARG A 85 19.56 2.87 -1.23
N VAL A 86 20.58 3.64 -0.88
CA VAL A 86 21.87 3.63 -1.56
C VAL A 86 22.74 2.56 -0.90
N LYS A 87 23.17 1.57 -1.68
CA LYS A 87 24.19 0.62 -1.25
C LYS A 87 25.55 1.22 -1.59
N THR A 88 26.31 1.60 -0.58
CA THR A 88 27.76 1.87 -0.69
C THR A 88 28.55 0.58 -0.67
#